data_AF-A0A661R8F9-F1
#
_entry.id   AF-A0A661R8F9-F1
#
_cell.length_a   1.000
_cell.length_b   1.000
_cell.length_c   1.000
_cell.angle_alpha   90.00
_cell.angle_beta   90.00
_cell.angle_gamma   90.00
#
_symmetry.space_group_name_H-M   'P 1'
#
loop_
_entity.id
_entity.type
_entity.pdbx_description
1 polymer ?
#
loop_
_entity_poly.entity_id
_entity_poly.type
_entity_poly.pdbx_seq_one_letter_code
_entity_poly.pdbx_strand_id
1 'polypeptide(L)'
;MPPQLLEEEGVYKAIHGRDIVDILEPLFKTGWYIDIKTQKFKCQPAILPSGPWIYVNPHPDLHCDFDTYLFNALGFLPRRCRECYKVVIRPKTVAQLIRLYELMNTEFVKRGLHCKCGVEERVYVHANYGGYQYNRGLKEGKKSYKTIRDLVDVFVGSDVGVILKRGCTEMELKTGPSKQYVVPEWADELEDKVMEVIELPSRKVSTPKYIADHTIRKWLEFAWDRGDATCLEFSDGKPIFPNKIDTYHKEV
;
A
#
# COMPACT_ATOMS: atom_id res chain seq x y z
N MET A 1 -0.88 20.78 43.69
CA MET A 1 0.17 19.84 44.14
C MET A 1 1.16 19.67 43.00
N PRO A 2 2.47 19.80 43.21
CA PRO A 2 3.42 19.31 42.22
C PRO A 2 3.19 17.80 42.03
N PRO A 3 3.36 17.25 40.82
CA PRO A 3 3.10 15.83 40.60
C PRO A 3 4.11 15.02 41.43
N GLN A 4 3.62 14.11 42.28
CA GLN A 4 4.40 13.18 43.12
C GLN A 4 5.32 12.23 42.33
N LEU A 5 5.37 12.35 41.00
CA LEU A 5 6.02 11.45 40.05
C LEU A 5 7.55 11.46 40.10
N LEU A 6 8.20 12.45 40.74
CA LEU A 6 9.65 12.62 40.68
C LEU A 6 10.40 12.09 41.92
N GLU A 7 9.70 11.57 42.92
CA GLU A 7 10.31 11.16 44.20
C GLU A 7 10.56 9.64 44.33
N GLU A 8 10.14 8.82 43.37
CA GLU A 8 10.33 7.37 43.40
C GLU A 8 11.68 6.93 42.77
N GLU A 9 12.36 5.94 43.38
CA GLU A 9 13.53 5.31 42.76
C GLU A 9 13.17 4.66 41.41
N GLY A 10 13.98 4.88 40.38
CA GLY A 10 13.74 4.30 39.05
C GLY A 10 12.74 5.06 38.19
N VAL A 11 12.23 6.23 38.64
CA VAL A 11 11.34 7.11 37.87
C VAL A 11 11.86 7.41 36.48
N TYR A 12 13.16 7.67 36.32
CA TYR A 12 13.74 7.93 34.99
C TYR A 12 13.56 6.73 34.04
N LYS A 13 13.83 5.51 34.52
CA LYS A 13 13.66 4.28 33.71
C LYS A 13 12.18 4.06 33.37
N ALA A 14 11.28 4.34 34.31
CA ALA A 14 9.85 4.25 34.10
C ALA A 14 9.31 5.33 33.13
N ILE A 15 9.83 6.55 33.17
CA ILE A 15 9.50 7.63 32.21
C ILE A 15 10.07 7.29 30.84
N HIS A 16 11.35 6.92 30.75
CA HIS A 16 12.00 6.55 29.49
C HIS A 16 11.30 5.38 28.79
N GLY A 17 10.87 4.35 29.53
CA GLY A 17 10.09 3.24 28.96
C GLY A 17 8.65 3.59 28.54
N ARG A 18 8.17 4.80 28.84
CA ARG A 18 6.86 5.33 28.42
C ARG A 18 6.99 6.43 27.39
N ASP A 19 8.21 6.88 27.08
CA ASP A 19 8.43 7.97 26.14
C ASP A 19 8.28 7.47 24.71
N ILE A 20 7.07 7.66 24.19
CA ILE A 20 6.73 7.38 22.78
C ILE A 20 6.92 8.62 21.90
N VAL A 21 7.33 9.76 22.46
CA VAL A 21 7.52 10.99 21.68
C VAL A 21 8.68 10.83 20.72
N ASP A 22 9.82 10.29 21.16
CA ASP A 22 10.95 10.00 20.26
C ASP A 22 10.57 9.03 19.12
N ILE A 23 9.64 8.10 19.39
CA ILE A 23 9.12 7.16 18.40
C ILE A 23 8.25 7.87 17.37
N LEU A 24 7.50 8.92 17.75
CA LEU A 24 6.47 9.56 16.93
C LEU A 24 6.86 10.93 16.37
N GLU A 25 7.86 11.60 16.95
CA GLU A 25 8.35 12.92 16.55
C GLU A 25 8.68 13.01 15.04
N PRO A 26 9.27 11.97 14.41
CA PRO A 26 9.50 12.01 12.97
C PRO A 26 8.22 12.16 12.12
N LEU A 27 7.04 11.80 12.64
CA LEU A 27 5.76 11.95 11.91
C LEU A 27 5.39 13.42 11.68
N PHE A 28 5.87 14.36 12.49
CA PHE A 28 5.62 15.79 12.25
C PHE A 28 6.15 16.24 10.89
N LYS A 29 7.25 15.63 10.40
CA LYS A 29 7.83 15.90 9.08
C LYS A 29 6.94 15.44 7.93
N THR A 30 5.96 14.57 8.20
CA THR A 30 5.01 14.06 7.21
C THR A 30 3.60 14.62 7.40
N GLY A 31 3.47 15.76 8.08
CA GLY A 31 2.19 16.47 8.24
C GLY A 31 1.30 15.95 9.36
N TRP A 32 1.84 15.12 10.26
CA TRP A 32 1.15 14.82 11.52
C TRP A 32 1.28 15.99 12.49
N TYR A 33 0.31 16.10 13.39
CA TYR A 33 0.25 17.14 14.41
C TYR A 33 -0.44 16.61 15.67
N ILE A 34 -0.19 17.25 16.82
CA ILE A 34 -0.97 17.00 18.02
C ILE A 34 -2.17 17.94 18.01
N ASP A 35 -3.36 17.36 17.95
CA ASP A 35 -4.60 18.13 18.02
C ASP A 35 -4.82 18.64 19.44
N ILE A 36 -4.96 19.96 19.61
CA ILE A 36 -5.04 20.61 20.93
C ILE A 36 -6.27 20.13 21.74
N LYS A 37 -7.37 19.76 21.05
CA LYS A 37 -8.62 19.38 21.72
C LYS A 37 -8.58 17.94 22.24
N THR A 38 -8.11 17.04 21.41
CA THR A 38 -8.04 15.60 21.72
C THR A 38 -6.73 15.18 22.35
N GLN A 39 -5.69 16.02 22.26
CA GLN A 39 -4.33 15.76 22.70
C GLN A 39 -3.71 14.52 22.03
N LYS A 40 -4.21 14.15 20.84
CA LYS A 40 -3.74 13.00 20.07
C LYS A 40 -2.96 13.43 18.83
N PHE A 41 -2.02 12.59 18.43
CA PHE A 41 -1.37 12.64 17.13
C PHE A 41 -2.40 12.33 16.04
N LYS A 42 -2.59 13.27 15.12
CA LYS A 42 -3.48 13.16 13.96
C LYS A 42 -2.75 13.49 12.68
N CYS A 43 -3.29 13.02 11.57
CA CYS A 43 -2.98 13.52 10.25
C CYS A 43 -4.26 13.87 9.50
N GLN A 44 -4.18 14.86 8.62
CA GLN A 44 -5.28 15.15 7.71
C GLN A 44 -5.39 14.00 6.69
N PRO A 45 -6.59 13.41 6.48
CA PRO A 45 -6.79 12.46 5.40
C PRO A 45 -6.50 13.12 4.06
N ALA A 46 -5.54 12.57 3.32
CA ALA A 46 -5.10 13.08 2.03
C ALA A 46 -4.88 11.96 1.02
N ILE A 47 -5.03 12.29 -0.26
CA ILE A 47 -4.73 11.40 -1.39
C ILE A 47 -3.50 11.95 -2.10
N LEU A 48 -2.48 11.12 -2.27
CA LEU A 48 -1.30 11.48 -3.06
C LEU A 48 -1.66 11.48 -4.55
N PRO A 49 -1.58 12.64 -5.25
CA PRO A 49 -2.03 12.74 -6.64
C PRO A 49 -1.11 12.04 -7.65
N SER A 50 0.17 11.83 -7.31
CA SER A 50 1.20 11.29 -8.21
C SER A 50 1.60 9.84 -7.88
N GLY A 51 0.79 9.11 -7.12
CA GLY A 51 1.08 7.72 -6.79
C GLY A 51 0.91 6.78 -8.00
N PRO A 52 1.67 5.66 -8.06
CA PRO A 52 1.54 4.68 -9.13
C PRO A 52 0.27 3.80 -9.02
N TRP A 53 -0.46 3.91 -7.91
CA TRP A 53 -1.59 3.06 -7.55
C TRP A 53 -2.91 3.83 -7.56
N ILE A 54 -3.95 3.20 -8.09
CA ILE A 54 -5.35 3.61 -7.93
C ILE A 54 -5.99 2.75 -6.84
N TYR A 55 -6.51 3.39 -5.80
CA TYR A 55 -7.24 2.76 -4.70
C TYR A 55 -8.73 2.69 -5.06
N VAL A 56 -9.16 1.54 -5.61
CA VAL A 56 -10.51 1.36 -6.13
C VAL A 56 -11.52 1.20 -5.00
N ASN A 57 -11.21 0.36 -4.01
CA ASN A 57 -12.05 0.16 -2.83
C ASN A 57 -11.16 0.06 -1.60
N PRO A 58 -10.64 1.17 -1.05
CA PRO A 58 -9.78 1.11 0.12
C PRO A 58 -10.50 0.55 1.35
N HIS A 59 -9.79 -0.21 2.17
CA HIS A 59 -10.30 -0.63 3.48
C HIS A 59 -10.18 0.54 4.46
N PRO A 60 -11.24 0.90 5.21
CA PRO A 60 -11.23 2.09 6.07
C PRO A 60 -10.12 2.08 7.12
N ASP A 61 -9.84 0.90 7.69
CA ASP A 61 -8.87 0.73 8.79
C ASP A 61 -7.46 0.29 8.33
N LEU A 62 -7.19 0.28 7.03
CA LEU A 62 -5.89 -0.15 6.51
C LEU A 62 -4.94 1.04 6.33
N HIS A 63 -3.97 1.12 7.24
CA HIS A 63 -3.00 2.21 7.32
C HIS A 63 -1.57 1.78 6.99
N CYS A 64 -1.37 1.17 5.82
CA CYS A 64 -0.07 0.55 5.49
C CYS A 64 1.14 1.48 5.57
N ASP A 65 0.99 2.77 5.32
CA ASP A 65 2.02 3.80 5.50
C ASP A 65 2.39 3.98 6.97
N PHE A 66 1.41 4.14 7.85
CA PHE A 66 1.63 4.23 9.29
C PHE A 66 2.15 2.90 9.86
N ASP A 67 1.62 1.76 9.40
CA ASP A 67 2.12 0.44 9.79
C ASP A 67 3.58 0.24 9.34
N THR A 68 3.94 0.69 8.14
CA THR A 68 5.32 0.64 7.65
C THR A 68 6.24 1.54 8.48
N TYR A 69 5.74 2.72 8.88
CA TYR A 69 6.45 3.60 9.79
C TYR A 69 6.72 2.92 11.14
N LEU A 70 5.67 2.39 11.80
CA LEU A 70 5.81 1.69 13.08
C LEU A 70 6.76 0.51 12.97
N PHE A 71 6.65 -0.28 11.91
CA PHE A 71 7.57 -1.39 11.67
C PHE A 71 9.04 -0.94 11.61
N ASN A 72 9.33 0.15 10.90
CA ASN A 72 10.69 0.68 10.80
C ASN A 72 11.19 1.30 12.11
N ALA A 73 10.30 1.96 12.87
CA ALA A 73 10.65 2.62 14.13
C ALA A 73 10.84 1.63 15.28
N LEU A 74 9.97 0.61 15.37
CA LEU A 74 9.90 -0.32 16.50
C LEU A 74 10.67 -1.63 16.27
N GLY A 75 11.00 -1.95 15.02
CA GLY A 75 11.76 -3.15 14.67
C GLY A 75 10.98 -4.47 14.74
N PHE A 76 9.66 -4.43 14.95
CA PHE A 76 8.79 -5.60 14.94
C PHE A 76 7.53 -5.38 14.09
N LEU A 77 6.88 -6.48 13.69
CA LEU A 77 5.71 -6.44 12.82
C LEU A 77 4.46 -5.89 13.56
N PRO A 78 3.84 -4.79 13.10
CA PRO A 78 2.64 -4.25 13.73
C PRO A 78 1.47 -5.23 13.71
N ARG A 79 0.57 -5.16 14.70
CA ARG A 79 -0.56 -6.09 14.90
C ARG A 79 -1.41 -6.23 13.64
N ARG A 80 -1.74 -5.11 12.96
CA ARG A 80 -2.47 -5.12 11.68
C ARG A 80 -1.76 -5.91 10.57
N CYS A 81 -0.44 -5.88 10.53
CA CYS A 81 0.36 -6.58 9.52
C CYS A 81 0.51 -8.08 9.80
N ARG A 82 0.47 -8.51 11.07
CA ARG A 82 0.57 -9.93 11.47
C ARG A 82 -0.54 -10.79 10.86
N GLU A 83 -1.74 -10.24 10.71
CA GLU A 83 -2.90 -10.91 10.12
C GLU A 83 -3.17 -10.49 8.67
N CYS A 84 -2.33 -9.66 8.06
CA CYS A 84 -2.54 -9.17 6.71
C CYS A 84 -2.22 -10.27 5.69
N TYR A 85 -3.21 -10.64 4.87
CA TYR A 85 -3.03 -11.47 3.69
C TYR A 85 -3.50 -10.69 2.46
N LYS A 86 -2.91 -10.97 1.31
CA LYS A 86 -3.34 -10.36 0.05
C LYS A 86 -3.30 -11.34 -1.10
N VAL A 87 -4.34 -11.28 -1.91
CA VAL A 87 -4.32 -11.86 -3.26
C VAL A 87 -3.64 -10.84 -4.15
N VAL A 88 -2.51 -11.23 -4.73
CA VAL A 88 -1.72 -10.41 -5.65
C VAL A 88 -2.02 -10.89 -7.07
N ILE A 89 -2.37 -9.96 -7.93
CA ILE A 89 -2.62 -10.17 -9.35
C ILE A 89 -1.46 -9.51 -10.11
N ARG A 90 -0.87 -10.19 -11.09
CA ARG A 90 0.30 -9.73 -11.84
C ARG A 90 -0.02 -9.63 -13.33
N PRO A 91 -0.70 -8.56 -13.78
CA PRO A 91 -0.82 -8.27 -15.20
C PRO A 91 0.56 -8.19 -15.85
N LYS A 92 0.68 -8.68 -17.08
CA LYS A 92 1.91 -8.63 -17.87
C LYS A 92 1.95 -7.41 -18.78
N THR A 93 0.77 -6.92 -19.17
CA THR A 93 0.61 -5.76 -20.06
C THR A 93 -0.30 -4.70 -19.46
N VAL A 94 -0.22 -3.47 -19.96
CA VAL A 94 -1.08 -2.35 -19.56
C VAL A 94 -2.53 -2.58 -19.97
N ALA A 95 -2.79 -3.25 -21.09
CA ALA A 95 -4.15 -3.67 -21.44
C ALA A 95 -4.75 -4.60 -20.38
N GLN A 96 -3.98 -5.57 -19.88
CA GLN A 96 -4.41 -6.42 -18.76
C GLN A 96 -4.58 -5.62 -17.46
N LEU A 97 -3.72 -4.63 -17.18
CA LEU A 97 -3.89 -3.76 -16.02
C LEU A 97 -5.18 -2.93 -16.10
N ILE A 98 -5.52 -2.40 -17.27
CA ILE A 98 -6.75 -1.63 -17.49
C ILE A 98 -7.99 -2.52 -17.32
N ARG A 99 -8.01 -3.72 -17.91
CA ARG A 99 -9.07 -4.71 -17.67
C ARG A 99 -9.21 -5.09 -16.21
N LEU A 100 -8.09 -5.20 -15.49
CA LEU A 100 -8.09 -5.45 -14.05
C LEU A 100 -8.71 -4.27 -13.29
N TYR A 101 -8.39 -3.02 -13.67
CA TYR A 101 -9.02 -1.83 -13.08
C TYR A 101 -10.54 -1.83 -13.29
N GLU A 102 -11.02 -2.19 -14.47
CA GLU A 102 -12.45 -2.34 -14.76
C GLU A 102 -13.10 -3.47 -13.94
N LEU A 103 -12.46 -4.62 -13.85
CA LEU A 103 -12.89 -5.74 -13.00
C LEU A 103 -13.00 -5.32 -11.53
N MET A 104 -12.04 -4.51 -11.04
CA MET A 104 -12.06 -4.02 -9.67
C MET A 104 -13.24 -3.07 -9.43
N ASN A 105 -13.48 -2.11 -10.33
CA ASN A 105 -14.58 -1.16 -10.22
C ASN A 105 -15.96 -1.81 -10.33
N THR A 106 -16.04 -2.98 -10.94
CA THR A 106 -17.29 -3.71 -11.14
C THR A 106 -17.42 -4.83 -10.11
N GLU A 107 -16.75 -5.95 -10.32
CA GLU A 107 -17.00 -7.18 -9.57
C GLU A 107 -16.42 -7.16 -8.15
N PHE A 108 -15.28 -6.48 -7.93
CA PHE A 108 -14.68 -6.42 -6.59
C PHE A 108 -15.46 -5.48 -5.69
N VAL A 109 -15.79 -4.28 -6.17
CA VAL A 109 -16.64 -3.32 -5.43
C VAL A 109 -17.98 -3.96 -5.07
N LYS A 110 -18.67 -4.61 -6.02
CA LYS A 110 -19.95 -5.32 -5.76
C LYS A 110 -19.84 -6.38 -4.65
N ARG A 111 -18.67 -7.00 -4.49
CA ARG A 111 -18.40 -8.04 -3.48
C ARG A 111 -17.80 -7.49 -2.19
N GLY A 112 -17.64 -6.17 -2.07
CA GLY A 112 -17.00 -5.55 -0.91
C GLY A 112 -15.50 -5.87 -0.79
N LEU A 113 -14.84 -6.25 -1.88
CA LEU A 113 -13.41 -6.60 -1.86
C LEU A 113 -12.55 -5.34 -1.85
N HIS A 114 -11.72 -5.20 -0.82
CA HIS A 114 -10.85 -4.03 -0.69
C HIS A 114 -9.60 -4.16 -1.55
N CYS A 115 -9.38 -3.22 -2.46
CA CYS A 115 -8.39 -3.40 -3.52
C CYS A 115 -7.77 -2.12 -4.08
N LYS A 116 -6.63 -2.31 -4.73
CA LYS A 116 -5.91 -1.30 -5.52
C LYS A 116 -5.14 -1.96 -6.67
N CYS A 117 -4.87 -1.23 -7.73
CA CYS A 117 -4.01 -1.68 -8.84
C CYS A 117 -3.13 -0.55 -9.37
N GLY A 118 -2.06 -0.87 -10.08
CA GLY A 118 -1.07 0.11 -10.50
C GLY A 118 0.17 -0.48 -11.16
N VAL A 119 1.11 0.41 -11.48
CA VAL A 119 2.45 0.04 -11.94
C VAL A 119 3.32 -0.37 -10.76
N GLU A 120 4.22 -1.31 -11.01
CA GLU A 120 5.15 -1.83 -10.02
C GLU A 120 6.54 -1.23 -10.24
N GLU A 121 6.84 -0.19 -9.46
CA GLU A 121 8.12 0.53 -9.55
C GLU A 121 9.23 -0.11 -8.69
N ARG A 122 8.88 -1.05 -7.81
CA ARG A 122 9.84 -1.68 -6.89
C ARG A 122 10.66 -2.75 -7.60
N VAL A 123 11.97 -2.50 -7.71
CA VAL A 123 12.92 -3.36 -8.42
C VAL A 123 12.98 -4.81 -7.92
N TYR A 124 12.68 -5.05 -6.64
CA TYR A 124 12.74 -6.38 -6.00
C TYR A 124 11.45 -7.22 -6.16
N VAL A 125 10.40 -6.69 -6.79
CA VAL A 125 9.14 -7.44 -7.01
C VAL A 125 9.15 -8.22 -8.33
N HIS A 126 10.02 -7.82 -9.27
CA HIS A 126 10.16 -8.43 -10.60
C HIS A 126 8.84 -8.57 -11.37
N ALA A 127 8.07 -7.48 -11.42
CA ALA A 127 6.82 -7.38 -12.20
C ALA A 127 6.69 -5.95 -12.74
N ASN A 128 5.94 -5.77 -13.84
CA ASN A 128 5.64 -4.44 -14.40
C ASN A 128 4.40 -3.81 -13.75
N TYR A 129 3.41 -4.62 -13.41
CA TYR A 129 2.11 -4.18 -12.93
C TYR A 129 1.65 -5.04 -11.76
N GLY A 130 0.76 -4.49 -10.94
CA GLY A 130 0.22 -5.19 -9.78
C GLY A 130 -1.24 -4.86 -9.50
N GLY A 131 -1.96 -5.84 -8.96
CA GLY A 131 -3.22 -5.68 -8.29
C GLY A 131 -3.16 -6.32 -6.90
N TYR A 132 -3.75 -5.68 -5.92
CA TYR A 132 -3.79 -6.17 -4.55
C TYR A 132 -5.22 -6.16 -4.04
N GLN A 133 -5.67 -7.30 -3.52
CA GLN A 133 -6.88 -7.40 -2.71
C GLN A 133 -6.51 -7.87 -1.31
N TYR A 134 -6.97 -7.15 -0.29
CA TYR A 134 -6.57 -7.34 1.11
C TYR A 134 -7.57 -8.20 1.87
N ASN A 135 -7.05 -9.09 2.72
CA ASN A 135 -7.81 -10.03 3.54
C ASN A 135 -7.24 -10.06 4.97
N ARG A 136 -8.07 -10.39 5.95
CA ARG A 136 -7.65 -10.60 7.33
C ARG A 136 -7.61 -12.09 7.66
N GLY A 137 -6.39 -12.62 7.73
CA GLY A 137 -6.13 -14.02 8.01
C GLY A 137 -6.15 -14.94 6.78
N LEU A 138 -5.53 -16.12 6.95
CA LEU A 138 -5.31 -17.07 5.86
C LEU A 138 -6.62 -17.69 5.33
N LYS A 139 -7.60 -17.92 6.20
CA LYS A 139 -8.89 -18.52 5.82
C LYS A 139 -9.64 -17.62 4.83
N GLU A 140 -9.75 -16.33 5.13
CA GLU A 140 -10.32 -15.35 4.22
C GLU A 140 -9.50 -15.25 2.93
N GLY A 141 -8.16 -15.16 3.05
CA GLY A 141 -7.27 -15.11 1.89
C GLY A 141 -7.43 -16.28 0.93
N LYS A 142 -7.58 -17.52 1.42
CA LYS A 142 -7.81 -18.70 0.58
C LYS A 142 -9.17 -18.66 -0.14
N LYS A 143 -10.21 -18.16 0.53
CA LYS A 143 -11.54 -17.98 -0.07
C LYS A 143 -11.48 -16.95 -1.20
N SER A 144 -10.92 -15.78 -0.92
CA SER A 144 -10.78 -14.70 -1.90
C SER A 144 -9.89 -15.10 -3.07
N TYR A 145 -8.80 -15.85 -2.82
CA TYR A 145 -7.91 -16.34 -3.86
C TYR A 145 -8.67 -17.15 -4.92
N LYS A 146 -9.53 -18.09 -4.53
CA LYS A 146 -10.29 -18.91 -5.47
C LYS A 146 -11.22 -18.03 -6.33
N THR A 147 -12.02 -17.19 -5.69
CA THR A 147 -12.95 -16.30 -6.41
C THR A 147 -12.24 -15.32 -7.33
N ILE A 148 -11.13 -14.74 -6.88
CA ILE A 148 -10.35 -13.78 -7.68
C ILE A 148 -9.67 -14.48 -8.85
N ARG A 149 -9.14 -15.69 -8.65
CA ARG A 149 -8.55 -16.47 -9.74
C ARG A 149 -9.55 -16.69 -10.87
N ASP A 150 -10.76 -17.15 -10.54
CA ASP A 150 -11.82 -17.40 -11.51
C ASP A 150 -12.21 -16.11 -12.27
N LEU A 151 -12.33 -14.98 -11.55
CA LEU A 151 -12.62 -13.68 -12.17
C LEU A 151 -11.48 -13.19 -13.07
N VAL A 152 -10.22 -13.32 -12.64
CA VAL A 152 -9.07 -12.88 -13.45
C VAL A 152 -8.97 -13.71 -14.73
N ASP A 153 -9.23 -15.02 -14.66
CA ASP A 153 -9.19 -15.91 -15.84
C ASP A 153 -10.20 -15.48 -16.91
N VAL A 154 -11.41 -15.07 -16.49
CA VAL A 154 -12.48 -14.66 -17.39
C VAL A 154 -12.28 -13.25 -17.93
N PHE A 155 -11.94 -12.28 -17.07
CA PHE A 155 -12.00 -10.86 -17.41
C PHE A 155 -10.65 -10.27 -17.86
N VAL A 156 -9.53 -10.82 -17.39
CA VAL A 156 -8.20 -10.23 -17.62
C VAL A 156 -7.35 -11.14 -18.51
N GLY A 157 -7.33 -12.43 -18.20
CA GLY A 157 -6.58 -13.46 -18.93
C GLY A 157 -6.12 -14.58 -18.00
N SER A 158 -6.25 -15.83 -18.45
CA SER A 158 -5.84 -17.01 -17.68
C SER A 158 -4.32 -17.12 -17.51
N ASP A 159 -3.54 -16.43 -18.35
CA ASP A 159 -2.09 -16.38 -18.27
C ASP A 159 -1.57 -15.39 -17.20
N VAL A 160 -2.44 -14.54 -16.64
CA VAL A 160 -2.11 -13.56 -15.60
C VAL A 160 -1.80 -14.28 -14.30
N GLY A 161 -0.66 -13.97 -13.68
CA GLY A 161 -0.28 -14.58 -12.40
C GLY A 161 -1.20 -14.12 -11.26
N VAL A 162 -1.70 -15.05 -10.45
CA VAL A 162 -2.43 -14.73 -9.20
C VAL A 162 -1.83 -15.57 -8.08
N ILE A 163 -1.46 -14.92 -6.98
CA ILE A 163 -0.85 -15.57 -5.82
C ILE A 163 -1.49 -15.09 -4.52
N LEU A 164 -1.47 -15.93 -3.49
CA LEU A 164 -1.83 -15.55 -2.13
C LEU A 164 -0.56 -15.40 -1.29
N LYS A 165 -0.33 -14.23 -0.70
CA LYS A 165 0.81 -13.96 0.19
C LYS A 165 0.38 -13.37 1.54
N ARG A 166 1.21 -13.57 2.57
CA ARG A 166 1.10 -12.91 3.88
C ARG A 166 1.97 -11.66 3.90
N GLY A 167 1.48 -10.56 4.45
CA GLY A 167 2.24 -9.33 4.66
C GLY A 167 2.65 -8.57 3.39
N CYS A 168 3.44 -7.50 3.54
CA CYS A 168 4.08 -6.81 2.42
C CYS A 168 5.45 -7.43 2.11
N THR A 169 5.97 -7.14 0.91
CA THR A 169 7.27 -7.65 0.48
C THR A 169 8.40 -7.00 1.28
N GLU A 170 8.24 -5.72 1.61
CA GLU A 170 9.21 -4.91 2.36
C GLU A 170 9.49 -5.45 3.76
N MET A 171 8.44 -5.87 4.47
CA MET A 171 8.57 -6.49 5.79
C MET A 171 9.23 -7.86 5.68
N GLU A 172 8.77 -8.71 4.74
CA GLU A 172 9.32 -10.06 4.54
C GLU A 172 10.81 -10.03 4.12
N LEU A 173 11.24 -9.04 3.33
CA LEU A 173 12.65 -8.84 3.00
C LEU A 173 13.50 -8.47 4.22
N LYS A 174 12.93 -7.75 5.19
CA LYS A 174 13.65 -7.31 6.40
C LYS A 174 13.62 -8.34 7.54
N THR A 175 12.53 -9.08 7.70
CA THR A 175 12.35 -10.02 8.83
C THR A 175 12.45 -11.50 8.43
N GLY A 176 12.64 -11.79 7.14
CA GLY A 176 12.67 -13.14 6.62
C GLY A 176 11.27 -13.71 6.36
N PRO A 177 11.16 -15.03 6.10
CA PRO A 177 9.95 -15.66 5.60
C PRO A 177 8.73 -15.41 6.47
N SER A 178 7.61 -15.04 5.85
CA SER A 178 6.37 -14.66 6.56
C SER A 178 5.73 -15.76 7.42
N LYS A 179 6.14 -17.02 7.23
CA LYS A 179 5.75 -18.14 8.10
C LYS A 179 6.51 -18.17 9.43
N GLN A 180 7.64 -17.47 9.52
CA GLN A 180 8.57 -17.47 10.64
C GLN A 180 8.59 -16.14 11.39
N TYR A 181 7.60 -15.27 11.15
CA TYR A 181 7.51 -14.00 11.88
C TYR A 181 7.47 -14.25 13.39
N VAL A 182 8.48 -13.72 14.08
CA VAL A 182 8.55 -13.68 15.54
C VAL A 182 8.08 -12.31 16.00
N VAL A 183 7.21 -12.30 16.99
CA VAL A 183 6.73 -11.09 17.64
C VAL A 183 7.29 -11.11 19.07
N PRO A 184 8.08 -10.10 19.48
CA PRO A 184 8.54 -10.00 20.86
C PRO A 184 7.38 -9.92 21.84
N GLU A 185 7.51 -10.49 23.04
CA GLU A 185 6.44 -10.51 24.05
C GLU A 185 6.00 -9.09 24.48
N TRP A 186 6.92 -8.13 24.48
CA TRP A 186 6.69 -6.73 24.82
C TRP A 186 6.10 -5.89 23.67
N ALA A 187 6.02 -6.44 22.45
CA ALA A 187 5.62 -5.69 21.26
C ALA A 187 4.19 -5.16 21.35
N ASP A 188 3.27 -5.98 21.87
CA ASP A 188 1.87 -5.61 21.98
C ASP A 188 1.65 -4.47 22.99
N GLU A 189 2.33 -4.50 24.14
CA GLU A 189 2.23 -3.43 25.14
C GLU A 189 2.75 -2.09 24.58
N LEU A 190 3.86 -2.11 23.84
CA LEU A 190 4.40 -0.90 23.22
C LEU A 190 3.49 -0.37 22.10
N GLU A 191 2.95 -1.26 21.26
CA GLU A 191 2.01 -0.87 20.22
C GLU A 191 0.72 -0.28 20.82
N ASP A 192 0.21 -0.84 21.92
CA ASP A 192 -0.97 -0.30 22.62
C ASP A 192 -0.71 1.13 23.15
N LYS A 193 0.44 1.39 23.78
CA LYS A 193 0.85 2.76 24.21
C LYS A 193 0.90 3.75 23.05
N VAL A 194 1.43 3.34 21.90
CA VAL A 194 1.44 4.17 20.70
C VAL A 194 0.01 4.44 20.20
N MET A 195 -0.84 3.41 20.16
CA MET A 195 -2.20 3.54 19.66
C MET A 195 -3.11 4.37 20.59
N GLU A 196 -2.83 4.47 21.89
CA GLU A 196 -3.56 5.33 22.82
C GLU A 196 -3.53 6.82 22.43
N VAL A 197 -2.37 7.28 21.94
CA VAL A 197 -2.14 8.69 21.56
C VAL A 197 -2.34 8.98 20.07
N ILE A 198 -2.62 7.95 19.26
CA ILE A 198 -2.78 8.08 17.82
C ILE A 198 -4.27 8.08 17.45
N GLU A 199 -4.66 9.00 16.57
CA GLU A 199 -5.97 8.98 15.92
C GLU A 199 -5.79 8.90 14.39
N LEU A 200 -6.15 7.75 13.84
CA LEU A 200 -6.05 7.48 12.41
C LEU A 200 -7.34 7.91 11.69
N PRO A 201 -7.24 8.65 10.56
CA PRO A 201 -8.42 9.06 9.81
C PRO A 201 -9.02 7.90 9.00
N SER A 202 -10.34 7.83 8.83
CA SER A 202 -10.94 6.82 7.94
C SER A 202 -10.46 6.99 6.48
N ARG A 203 -10.14 5.87 5.82
CA ARG A 203 -9.68 5.84 4.42
C ARG A 203 -10.71 5.38 3.41
N LYS A 204 -12.00 5.47 3.71
CA LYS A 204 -13.10 4.94 2.87
C LYS A 204 -13.38 5.76 1.59
N VAL A 205 -12.38 6.44 1.04
CA VAL A 205 -12.53 7.30 -0.15
C VAL A 205 -11.72 6.68 -1.28
N SER A 206 -12.40 6.19 -2.31
CA SER A 206 -11.75 5.74 -3.54
C SER A 206 -11.03 6.89 -4.23
N THR A 207 -10.01 6.56 -5.03
CA THR A 207 -9.28 7.57 -5.81
C THR A 207 -10.26 8.34 -6.71
N PRO A 208 -10.32 9.69 -6.60
CA PRO A 208 -11.17 10.51 -7.45
C PRO A 208 -10.87 10.34 -8.94
N LYS A 209 -11.89 10.45 -9.79
CA LYS A 209 -11.76 10.22 -11.23
C LYS A 209 -10.62 10.99 -11.89
N TYR A 210 -10.46 12.29 -11.59
CA TYR A 210 -9.40 13.08 -12.21
C TYR A 210 -7.98 12.62 -11.83
N ILE A 211 -7.81 12.07 -10.62
CA ILE A 211 -6.55 11.44 -10.18
C ILE A 211 -6.40 10.09 -10.88
N ALA A 212 -7.46 9.29 -10.95
CA ALA A 212 -7.45 8.02 -11.66
C ALA A 212 -7.08 8.20 -13.15
N ASP A 213 -7.66 9.19 -13.84
CA ASP A 213 -7.35 9.52 -15.23
C ASP A 213 -5.87 9.96 -15.38
N HIS A 214 -5.37 10.78 -14.45
CA HIS A 214 -3.95 11.15 -14.42
C HIS A 214 -3.04 9.93 -14.25
N THR A 215 -3.39 9.02 -13.35
CA THR A 215 -2.63 7.79 -13.06
C THR A 215 -2.69 6.81 -14.24
N ILE A 216 -3.85 6.65 -14.91
CA ILE A 216 -3.98 5.81 -16.11
C ILE A 216 -3.11 6.35 -17.24
N ARG A 217 -3.08 7.67 -17.47
CA ARG A 217 -2.13 8.27 -18.42
C ARG A 217 -0.69 7.91 -18.06
N LYS A 218 -0.31 7.96 -16.78
CA LYS A 218 1.01 7.54 -16.31
C LYS A 218 1.29 6.04 -16.52
N TRP A 219 0.28 5.18 -16.41
CA TRP A 219 0.42 3.76 -16.75
C TRP A 219 0.72 3.53 -18.23
N LEU A 220 0.08 4.29 -19.13
CA LEU A 220 0.34 4.22 -20.57
C LEU A 220 1.75 4.73 -20.92
N GLU A 221 2.19 5.83 -20.31
CA GLU A 221 3.56 6.34 -20.45
C GLU A 221 4.60 5.32 -19.95
N PHE A 222 4.34 4.68 -18.80
CA PHE A 222 5.19 3.63 -18.23
C PHE A 222 5.26 2.38 -19.12
N ALA A 223 4.14 2.02 -19.75
CA ALA A 223 4.07 0.90 -20.68
C ALA A 223 4.89 1.18 -21.95
N TRP A 224 4.75 2.38 -22.51
CA TRP A 224 5.55 2.84 -23.65
C TRP A 224 7.05 2.79 -23.36
N ASP A 225 7.47 3.33 -22.21
CA ASP A 225 8.87 3.33 -21.74
C ASP A 225 9.47 1.91 -21.66
N ARG A 226 8.66 0.92 -21.27
CA ARG A 226 9.08 -0.50 -21.16
C ARG A 226 8.88 -1.33 -22.43
N GLY A 227 8.45 -0.72 -23.52
CA GLY A 227 8.19 -1.43 -24.78
C GLY A 227 6.96 -2.34 -24.75
N ASP A 228 6.02 -2.12 -23.82
CA ASP A 228 4.73 -2.79 -23.84
C ASP A 228 3.84 -2.16 -24.91
N ALA A 229 3.76 -2.84 -26.07
CA ALA A 229 3.01 -2.39 -27.23
C ALA A 229 1.48 -2.31 -27.01
N THR A 230 0.93 -2.92 -25.95
CA THR A 230 -0.52 -2.87 -25.70
C THR A 230 -1.00 -1.48 -25.30
N CYS A 231 -0.10 -0.55 -24.96
CA CYS A 231 -0.45 0.86 -24.80
C CYS A 231 -1.02 1.49 -26.08
N LEU A 232 -0.66 0.95 -27.25
CA LEU A 232 -1.15 1.42 -28.55
C LEU A 232 -2.64 1.14 -28.78
N GLU A 233 -3.23 0.18 -28.05
CA GLU A 233 -4.67 -0.08 -28.06
C GLU A 233 -5.46 1.14 -27.56
N PHE A 234 -4.82 2.01 -26.77
CA PHE A 234 -5.45 3.18 -26.14
C PHE A 234 -5.05 4.51 -26.81
N SER A 235 -4.40 4.45 -27.98
CA SER A 235 -3.94 5.62 -28.73
C SER A 235 -4.23 5.53 -30.24
N ASP A 236 -5.22 4.71 -30.63
CA ASP A 236 -5.56 4.44 -32.03
C ASP A 236 -4.35 3.94 -32.86
N GLY A 237 -3.47 3.16 -32.23
CA GLY A 237 -2.24 2.67 -32.87
C GLY A 237 -1.13 3.72 -33.02
N LYS A 238 -1.31 4.95 -32.51
CA LYS A 238 -0.33 6.03 -32.62
C LYS A 238 0.68 5.99 -31.48
N PRO A 239 1.94 6.39 -31.69
CA PRO A 239 2.91 6.53 -30.61
C PRO A 239 2.38 7.42 -29.47
N ILE A 240 2.63 7.02 -28.21
CA ILE A 240 2.26 7.84 -27.04
C ILE A 240 2.95 9.21 -27.10
N PHE A 241 4.19 9.26 -27.63
CA PHE A 241 4.92 10.47 -27.95
C PHE A 241 5.11 10.56 -29.47
N PRO A 242 4.27 11.33 -30.19
CA PRO A 242 4.19 11.29 -31.65
C PRO A 242 5.34 12.02 -32.37
N ASN A 243 6.03 12.93 -31.69
CA ASN A 243 7.09 13.72 -32.29
C ASN A 243 8.33 12.84 -32.49
N LYS A 244 8.84 12.81 -33.73
CA LYS A 244 10.12 12.17 -34.03
C LYS A 244 11.25 13.04 -33.47
N ILE A 245 12.31 12.37 -33.00
CA ILE A 245 13.56 13.02 -32.67
C ILE A 245 14.40 13.05 -33.94
N ASP A 246 14.84 14.24 -34.36
CA ASP A 246 15.77 14.37 -35.48
C ASP A 246 17.12 13.76 -35.10
N THR A 247 17.67 12.92 -35.98
CA THR A 247 18.96 12.26 -35.75
C THR A 247 19.90 12.50 -36.93
N TYR A 248 21.06 13.11 -36.67
CA TYR A 248 22.00 13.57 -37.72
C TYR A 248 23.14 12.59 -38.04
N HIS A 249 23.16 11.40 -37.44
CA HIS A 249 24.26 10.43 -37.58
C HIS A 249 24.26 9.67 -38.92
N LYS A 250 23.26 9.90 -39.79
CA LYS A 250 23.16 9.32 -41.14
C LYS A 250 23.47 10.33 -42.25
N GLU A 251 23.89 11.54 -41.89
CA GLU A 251 24.22 12.62 -42.83
C GLU A 251 25.73 12.65 -43.17
N VAL A 252 26.34 11.50 -43.48
CA VAL A 252 27.73 11.39 -43.98
C VAL A 252 27.76 10.63 -45.29
#